data_AF-W7Z4V7-F1
#
_entry.id   AF-W7Z4V7-F1
#
_cell.length_a   1.000
_cell.length_b   1.000
_cell.length_c   1.000
_cell.angle_alpha   90.00
_cell.angle_beta   90.00
_cell.angle_gamma   90.00
#
_symmetry.space_group_name_H-M   'P 1'
#
loop_
_entity.id
_entity.type
_entity.pdbx_description
1 polymer ?
#
loop_
_entity_poly.entity_id
_entity_poly.type
_entity_poly.pdbx_seq_one_letter_code
_entity_poly.pdbx_strand_id
1 'polypeptide(L)' 'MDDVAKAPYLTNGTGFISYDDEQSLTEKVKYLKSQGLAGIMFWEYGQNTGGQLLNAIYTAVQQP' A
#
# COMPACT_ATOMS: atom_id res chain seq x y z
N MET A 1 11.23 -4.58 1.96
CA MET A 1 10.08 -4.54 2.89
C MET A 1 10.29 -5.58 3.97
N ASP A 2 9.57 -5.48 5.06
CA ASP A 2 9.47 -6.55 6.06
C ASP A 2 8.46 -7.62 5.60
N ASP A 3 8.87 -8.89 5.60
CA ASP A 3 8.06 -10.01 5.09
C ASP A 3 6.89 -10.40 5.99
N VAL A 4 6.95 -10.11 7.29
CA VAL A 4 5.88 -10.41 8.23
C VAL A 4 4.88 -9.26 8.26
N ALA A 5 5.37 -8.03 8.40
CA ALA A 5 4.54 -6.84 8.46
C ALA A 5 3.98 -6.42 7.09
N LYS A 6 4.55 -6.91 6.00
CA LYS A 6 4.22 -6.52 4.61
C LYS A 6 4.35 -5.00 4.39
N ALA A 7 5.36 -4.39 5.02
CA ALA A 7 5.55 -2.94 5.04
C ALA A 7 6.94 -2.55 4.49
N PRO A 8 7.04 -1.63 3.53
CA PRO A 8 8.31 -1.16 3.01
C PRO A 8 8.94 -0.12 3.94
N TYR A 9 10.26 -0.09 3.91
CA TYR A 9 11.05 0.91 4.61
C TYR A 9 12.34 1.18 3.84
N LEU A 10 12.86 2.40 3.99
CA LEU A 10 14.17 2.81 3.51
C LEU A 10 15.03 3.24 4.70
N THR A 11 16.32 2.88 4.65
CA THR A 11 17.32 3.39 5.58
C THR A 11 18.62 3.67 4.86
N ASN A 12 19.33 4.70 5.31
CA ASN A 12 20.67 5.07 4.83
C ASN A 12 21.71 5.02 5.96
N GLY A 13 21.41 4.34 7.07
CA GLY A 13 22.28 4.23 8.26
C GLY A 13 22.13 5.38 9.27
N THR A 14 21.53 6.51 8.89
CA THR A 14 21.29 7.66 9.78
C THR A 14 19.82 8.05 9.88
N GLY A 15 19.01 7.64 8.91
CA GLY A 15 17.57 7.85 8.85
C GLY A 15 16.81 6.57 8.57
N PHE A 16 15.52 6.61 8.90
CA PHE A 16 14.56 5.55 8.64
C PHE A 16 13.25 6.17 8.14
N ILE A 17 12.74 5.66 7.03
CA ILE A 17 11.46 6.07 6.44
C ILE A 17 10.59 4.84 6.30
N SER A 18 9.41 4.87 6.92
CA SER A 18 8.32 3.93 6.66
C SER A 18 7.31 4.59 5.73
N TYR A 19 6.78 3.83 4.78
CA TYR A 19 5.85 4.33 3.77
C TYR A 19 4.97 3.20 3.22
N ASP A 20 4.11 3.52 2.26
CA ASP A 20 3.39 2.53 1.46
C ASP A 20 3.88 2.56 0.02
N ASP A 21 4.01 1.36 -0.57
CA ASP A 21 4.28 1.16 -1.99
C ASP A 21 3.18 0.31 -2.64
N GLU A 22 3.31 0.04 -3.93
CA GLU A 22 2.33 -0.75 -4.67
C GLU A 22 2.14 -2.15 -4.06
N GLN A 23 3.19 -2.73 -3.48
CA GLN A 23 3.12 -4.07 -2.89
C GLN A 23 2.40 -4.04 -1.54
N SER A 24 2.72 -3.12 -0.63
CA SER A 24 2.01 -3.01 0.66
C SER A 24 0.54 -2.67 0.47
N LEU A 25 0.21 -1.81 -0.49
CA LEU A 25 -1.18 -1.50 -0.83
C LEU A 25 -1.93 -2.72 -1.37
N THR A 26 -1.27 -3.55 -2.18
CA THR A 26 -1.84 -4.81 -2.66
C THR A 26 -2.10 -5.78 -1.49
N GLU A 27 -1.17 -5.91 -0.55
CA GLU A 27 -1.35 -6.75 0.64
C GLU A 27 -2.47 -6.23 1.56
N LYS A 28 -2.62 -4.91 1.72
CA LYS A 28 -3.75 -4.30 2.43
C LYS A 28 -5.09 -4.61 1.77
N VAL A 29 -5.15 -4.64 0.45
CA VAL A 29 -6.36 -5.05 -0.28
C VAL A 29 -6.65 -6.55 -0.15
N LYS A 30 -5.62 -7.41 -0.13
CA LYS A 30 -5.84 -8.84 0.20
C LYS A 30 -6.40 -9.00 1.61
N TYR A 31 -5.86 -8.26 2.57
CA TYR A 31 -6.35 -8.28 3.94
C TYR A 31 -7.82 -7.85 4.02
N LEU A 32 -8.18 -6.70 3.44
CA LEU A 32 -9.55 -6.19 3.53
C LEU A 32 -10.57 -7.16 2.91
N LYS A 33 -10.21 -7.83 1.80
CA LYS A 33 -11.04 -8.88 1.19
C LYS A 33 -11.20 -10.08 2.12
N SER A 34 -10.10 -10.56 2.71
CA SER A 34 -10.14 -11.70 3.65
C SER A 34 -11.01 -11.44 4.88
N GLN A 35 -11.13 -10.18 5.28
CA GLN A 35 -11.92 -9.75 6.43
C GLN A 35 -13.34 -9.28 6.05
N GLY A 36 -13.71 -9.30 4.77
CA GLY A 36 -15.02 -8.85 4.30
C GLY A 36 -15.28 -7.35 4.51
N LEU A 37 -14.24 -6.52 4.48
CA LEU A 37 -14.36 -5.06 4.64
C LEU A 37 -14.84 -4.40 3.34
N ALA A 38 -15.55 -3.27 3.48
CA ALA A 38 -16.20 -2.59 2.35
C ALA A 38 -15.24 -1.91 1.36
N GLY A 39 -13.99 -1.64 1.75
CA GLY A 39 -13.03 -0.96 0.89
C GLY A 39 -11.81 -0.45 1.63
N ILE A 40 -11.06 0.43 0.96
CA ILE A 40 -9.83 1.05 1.46
C ILE A 40 -9.88 2.56 1.26
N MET A 41 -9.21 3.28 2.16
CA MET A 41 -9.02 4.72 2.10
C MET A 41 -7.52 5.01 2.03
N PHE A 42 -7.15 6.05 1.29
CA PHE A 42 -5.79 6.57 1.27
C PHE A 42 -5.81 8.07 1.52
N TRP A 43 -4.71 8.58 2.09
CA TRP A 43 -4.49 9.99 2.33
C TRP A 43 -3.04 10.34 1.95
N GLU A 44 -2.74 11.32 1.09
CA GLU A 44 -3.65 12.16 0.31
C GLU A 44 -3.33 12.14 -1.19
N TYR A 45 -4.18 12.76 -2.00
CA TYR A 45 -4.15 12.64 -3.45
C TYR A 45 -2.95 13.35 -4.10
N GLY A 46 -2.58 14.54 -3.62
CA GLY A 46 -1.48 15.35 -4.15
C GLY A 46 -0.09 14.69 -4.01
N GLN A 47 0.08 13.82 -3.02
CA GLN A 47 1.32 13.09 -2.76
C GLN A 47 1.59 11.95 -3.73
N ASN A 48 0.63 11.56 -4.57
CA ASN A 48 0.76 10.48 -5.54
C ASN A 48 0.87 11.02 -6.98
N THR A 49 1.87 11.87 -7.23
CA THR A 49 2.12 12.45 -8.55
C THR A 49 2.54 11.35 -9.53
N GLY A 50 1.64 11.00 -10.46
CA GLY A 50 1.81 9.89 -11.41
C GLY A 50 0.79 8.75 -11.22
N GLY A 51 0.01 8.77 -10.14
CA GLY A 51 -1.13 7.88 -9.97
C GLY A 51 -0.79 6.43 -9.63
N GLN A 52 0.48 6.06 -9.44
CA GLN A 52 0.92 4.68 -9.29
C GLN A 52 0.29 3.98 -8.09
N LEU A 53 0.27 4.64 -6.92
CA LEU A 53 -0.28 4.06 -5.70
C LEU A 53 -1.80 3.88 -5.78
N LEU A 54 -2.51 4.89 -6.29
CA LEU A 54 -3.94 4.80 -6.58
C LEU A 54 -4.25 3.68 -7.59
N ASN A 55 -3.43 3.53 -8.64
CA ASN A 55 -3.60 2.47 -9.62
C ASN A 55 -3.36 1.08 -9.03
N ALA A 56 -2.41 0.94 -8.10
CA ALA A 56 -2.18 -0.30 -7.37
C ALA A 56 -3.40 -0.69 -6.53
N ILE A 57 -3.96 0.28 -5.78
CA ILE A 57 -5.22 0.09 -5.05
C ILE A 57 -6.35 -0.31 -6.00
N TYR A 58 -6.56 0.45 -7.06
CA TYR A 58 -7.63 0.21 -8.03
C TYR A 58 -7.53 -1.19 -8.63
N THR A 59 -6.35 -1.55 -9.13
CA THR A 59 -6.10 -2.86 -9.74
C THR A 59 -6.31 -4.00 -8.73
N ALA A 60 -5.77 -3.88 -7.51
CA ALA A 60 -5.90 -4.91 -6.48
C ALA A 60 -7.35 -5.11 -6.02
N VAL A 61 -8.15 -4.05 -5.97
CA VAL A 61 -9.58 -4.13 -5.60
C VAL A 61 -10.38 -4.89 -6.66
N GLN A 62 -10.08 -4.67 -7.94
CA GLN A 62 -10.78 -5.32 -9.07
C GLN A 62 -10.38 -6.79 -9.28
N GLN A 63 -9.26 -7.23 -8.72
CA GLN A 63 -8.91 -8.66 -8.74
C GLN A 63 -10.00 -9.49 -8.04
N PRO A 64 -10.23 -10.74 -8.41
CA PRO A 64 -11.13 -11.63 -7.68
C PRO A 64 -10.66 -11.89 -6.24
#